data_AF-A0A7X9S4V2-F1
#
_entry.id   AF-A0A7X9S4V2-F1
#
_cell.length_a   1.000
_cell.length_b   1.000
_cell.length_c   1.000
_cell.angle_alpha   90.00
_cell.angle_beta   90.00
_cell.angle_gamma   90.00
#
_symmetry.space_group_name_H-M   'P 1'
#
loop_
_entity.id
_entity.type
_entity.pdbx_description
1 polymer ?
#
loop_
_entity_poly.entity_id
_entity_poly.type
_entity_poly.pdbx_seq_one_letter_code
_entity_poly.pdbx_strand_id
1 'polypeptide(L)'
;MAVQTTLTNNYTKAADAKAAARSSYESGKIGTTDRGTAIVEQNNGLGKNAFLNLLVAQLKNMDPTQNQDSTAYVSQMAQFSSIEQMNNLNTTMQDFAYEQMVGKVAILSETDADGYNKYGIISQIIKNGTVTTATILDPKTGTYSNYSMNKIIGTSDSGYGSANYETALNSNFSAASTLAKDNATAVYVEVTTKNHNEVINGQNTTVTTTTKTAHKCIIEKAYLDKQNSVVKVTIKLEDGTTKTVDYSTIAVAGKDLSDDVVNEAIKNNTTEALVTRNTTKLNNNSSNSDNIDELINDENKFLAGLSI
;
A
#
# COMPACT_ATOMS: atom_id res chain seq x y z
N MET A 1 13.52 -54.74 7.51
CA MET A 1 12.37 -54.60 6.60
C MET A 1 12.50 -53.26 5.90
N ALA A 2 12.89 -53.27 4.62
CA ALA A 2 12.91 -52.07 3.79
C ALA A 2 11.55 -51.97 3.08
N VAL A 3 10.81 -50.88 3.30
CA VAL A 3 9.58 -50.61 2.54
C VAL A 3 9.94 -49.68 1.40
N GLN A 4 10.14 -50.29 0.23
CA GLN A 4 10.13 -49.63 -1.07
C GLN A 4 8.71 -49.08 -1.30
N THR A 5 8.54 -47.76 -1.43
CA THR A 5 7.31 -47.19 -2.00
C THR A 5 7.68 -46.41 -3.26
N THR A 6 7.03 -46.82 -4.34
CA THR A 6 7.27 -46.54 -5.75
C THR A 6 7.11 -45.06 -6.11
N LEU A 7 8.19 -44.43 -6.56
CA LEU A 7 8.16 -43.21 -7.37
C LEU A 7 7.76 -43.61 -8.80
N THR A 8 6.46 -43.65 -9.09
CA THR A 8 5.97 -43.94 -10.45
C THR A 8 5.45 -42.65 -11.10
N ASN A 9 6.32 -42.04 -11.90
CA ASN A 9 6.03 -41.33 -13.16
C ASN A 9 4.91 -40.28 -13.17
N ASN A 10 5.21 -39.06 -12.71
CA ASN A 10 4.44 -37.85 -13.00
C ASN A 10 4.79 -37.18 -14.36
N TYR A 11 5.69 -37.76 -15.15
CA TYR A 11 6.06 -37.22 -16.47
C TYR A 11 5.05 -37.53 -17.59
N THR A 12 4.18 -38.54 -17.42
CA THR A 12 3.19 -38.90 -18.45
C THR A 12 1.96 -38.01 -18.43
N LYS A 13 1.56 -37.45 -17.27
CA LYS A 13 0.45 -36.46 -17.20
C LYS A 13 0.80 -35.09 -17.81
N ALA A 14 2.08 -34.76 -17.92
CA ALA A 14 2.53 -33.55 -18.59
C ALA A 14 2.53 -33.69 -20.12
N ALA A 15 2.74 -34.90 -20.65
CA ALA A 15 2.65 -35.17 -22.08
C ALA A 15 1.18 -35.13 -22.57
N ASP A 16 0.25 -35.67 -21.78
CA ASP A 16 -1.19 -35.60 -22.07
C ASP A 16 -1.74 -34.18 -21.93
N ALA A 17 -1.25 -33.39 -20.96
CA ALA A 17 -1.57 -31.97 -20.83
C ALA A 17 -0.97 -31.12 -21.96
N LYS A 18 0.22 -31.47 -22.46
CA LYS A 18 0.86 -30.80 -23.60
C LYS A 18 0.25 -31.22 -24.95
N ALA A 19 -0.32 -32.42 -25.06
CA ALA A 19 -1.11 -32.85 -26.21
C ALA A 19 -2.50 -32.18 -26.22
N ALA A 20 -3.14 -32.03 -25.05
CA ALA A 20 -4.38 -31.26 -24.90
C ALA A 20 -4.17 -29.75 -25.17
N ALA A 21 -3.03 -29.18 -24.77
CA ALA A 21 -2.66 -27.79 -25.07
C ALA A 21 -2.09 -27.56 -26.48
N ARG A 22 -1.61 -28.61 -27.18
CA ARG A 22 -1.20 -28.53 -28.59
C ARG A 22 -2.36 -28.74 -29.55
N SER A 23 -3.39 -29.52 -29.17
CA SER A 23 -4.60 -29.67 -29.98
C SER A 23 -5.40 -28.37 -30.10
N SER A 24 -5.18 -27.38 -29.21
CA SER A 24 -5.77 -26.05 -29.31
C SER A 24 -4.92 -25.06 -30.13
N TYR A 25 -3.69 -25.42 -30.51
CA TYR A 25 -2.76 -24.57 -31.27
C TYR A 25 -2.72 -24.89 -32.78
N GLU A 26 -3.32 -26.00 -33.21
CA GLU A 26 -3.56 -26.32 -34.63
C GLU A 26 -5.05 -26.35 -34.97
N SER A 27 -5.73 -25.21 -34.79
CA SER A 27 -6.88 -24.88 -35.61
C SER A 27 -7.09 -23.37 -35.58
N GLY A 28 -6.22 -22.65 -36.28
CA GLY A 28 -6.51 -21.30 -36.79
C GLY A 28 -7.59 -21.31 -37.88
N LYS A 29 -8.61 -22.17 -37.77
CA LYS A 29 -9.86 -22.04 -38.50
C LYS A 29 -10.86 -21.41 -37.55
N ILE A 30 -11.02 -20.10 -37.69
CA ILE A 30 -12.17 -19.42 -37.12
C ILE A 30 -13.40 -20.12 -37.72
N GLY A 31 -14.20 -20.71 -36.83
CA GLY A 31 -15.40 -21.44 -37.22
C GLY A 31 -16.29 -20.58 -38.11
N THR A 32 -17.01 -21.24 -39.00
CA THR A 32 -18.14 -20.60 -39.64
C THR A 32 -19.28 -20.47 -38.63
N THR A 33 -20.15 -19.46 -38.77
CA THR A 33 -21.44 -19.45 -38.06
C THR A 33 -22.24 -20.72 -38.39
N ASP A 34 -23.32 -21.02 -37.64
CA ASP A 34 -24.21 -22.17 -37.90
C ASP A 34 -24.79 -22.20 -39.34
N ARG A 35 -24.60 -21.13 -40.12
CA ARG A 35 -24.98 -20.98 -41.53
C ARG A 35 -23.80 -21.02 -42.52
N GLY A 36 -22.60 -21.43 -42.10
CA GLY A 36 -21.45 -21.62 -43.00
C GLY A 36 -20.71 -20.33 -43.38
N THR A 37 -20.96 -19.20 -42.72
CA THR A 37 -20.25 -17.94 -43.01
C THR A 37 -18.98 -17.84 -42.17
N ALA A 38 -17.81 -17.66 -42.78
CA ALA A 38 -16.55 -17.50 -42.06
C ALA A 38 -16.60 -16.31 -41.09
N ILE A 39 -16.34 -16.54 -39.80
CA ILE A 39 -16.21 -15.46 -38.84
C ILE A 39 -14.83 -14.85 -39.08
N VAL A 40 -14.81 -13.60 -39.55
CA VAL A 40 -13.59 -12.80 -39.67
C VAL A 40 -13.50 -11.95 -38.42
N GLU A 41 -12.39 -12.02 -37.69
CA GLU A 41 -12.15 -11.08 -36.59
C GLU A 41 -12.23 -9.65 -37.13
N GLN A 42 -13.08 -8.84 -36.52
CA GLN A 42 -13.27 -7.44 -36.88
C GLN A 42 -11.97 -6.69 -36.57
N ASN A 43 -11.08 -6.63 -37.57
CA ASN A 43 -9.87 -5.85 -37.51
C ASN A 43 -10.30 -4.37 -37.47
N ASN A 44 -10.27 -3.74 -36.30
CA ASN A 44 -10.74 -2.37 -36.06
C ASN A 44 -10.06 -1.31 -36.96
N GLY A 45 -8.96 -1.65 -37.63
CA GLY A 45 -8.36 -0.83 -38.69
C GLY A 45 -9.18 -0.75 -39.99
N LEU A 46 -10.20 -1.57 -40.17
CA LEU A 46 -10.98 -1.65 -41.41
C LEU A 46 -12.04 -0.54 -41.53
N GLY A 47 -12.60 -0.04 -40.42
CA GLY A 47 -13.65 0.99 -40.44
C GLY A 47 -13.18 2.33 -41.02
N LYS A 48 -11.99 2.79 -40.61
CA LYS A 48 -11.36 4.02 -41.11
C LYS A 48 -10.99 3.92 -42.60
N ASN A 49 -10.41 2.79 -43.01
CA ASN A 49 -9.96 2.58 -44.39
C ASN A 49 -11.14 2.34 -45.35
N ALA A 50 -12.17 1.61 -44.92
CA ALA A 50 -13.41 1.44 -45.69
C ALA A 50 -14.17 2.78 -45.83
N PHE A 51 -14.16 3.62 -44.79
CA PHE A 51 -14.76 4.95 -44.84
C PHE A 51 -13.99 5.91 -45.75
N LEU A 52 -12.66 5.96 -45.68
CA LEU A 52 -11.83 6.78 -46.58
C LEU A 52 -11.99 6.35 -48.04
N ASN A 53 -12.12 5.04 -48.29
CA ASN A 53 -12.42 4.53 -49.62
C ASN A 53 -13.82 4.91 -50.11
N LEU A 54 -14.82 4.91 -49.23
CA LEU A 54 -16.17 5.40 -49.54
C LEU A 54 -16.17 6.92 -49.82
N LEU A 55 -15.39 7.69 -49.06
CA LEU A 55 -15.23 9.14 -49.25
C LEU A 55 -14.57 9.46 -50.60
N VAL A 56 -13.51 8.74 -50.97
CA VAL A 56 -12.84 8.88 -52.27
C VAL A 56 -13.76 8.42 -53.41
N ALA A 57 -14.56 7.37 -53.20
CA ALA A 57 -15.53 6.89 -54.18
C ALA A 57 -16.68 7.90 -54.39
N GLN A 58 -17.14 8.58 -53.34
CA GLN A 58 -18.14 9.65 -53.44
C GLN A 58 -17.56 10.90 -54.12
N LEU A 59 -16.34 11.33 -53.75
CA LEU A 59 -15.63 12.43 -54.42
C LEU A 59 -15.40 12.19 -55.92
N LYS A 60 -15.17 10.94 -56.33
CA LYS A 60 -15.06 10.56 -57.75
C LYS A 60 -16.39 10.60 -58.52
N ASN A 61 -17.53 10.54 -57.83
CA ASN A 61 -18.87 10.45 -58.43
C ASN A 61 -19.76 11.68 -58.18
N MET A 62 -19.25 12.76 -57.57
CA MET A 62 -20.03 13.99 -57.41
C MET A 62 -19.96 14.84 -58.68
N ASP A 63 -21.11 14.96 -59.36
CA ASP A 63 -21.40 16.00 -60.33
C ASP A 63 -21.40 17.37 -59.62
N PRO A 64 -20.69 18.41 -60.14
CA PRO A 64 -20.51 19.71 -59.48
C PRO A 64 -21.79 20.53 -59.25
N THR A 65 -22.95 20.03 -59.67
CA THR A 65 -24.24 20.75 -59.59
C THR A 65 -25.13 20.39 -58.39
N GLN A 66 -24.74 19.41 -57.56
CA GLN A 66 -25.47 19.02 -56.33
C GLN A 66 -24.57 19.12 -55.10
N ASN A 67 -24.40 20.34 -54.60
CA ASN A 67 -23.81 20.60 -53.30
C ASN A 67 -24.84 20.28 -52.21
N GLN A 68 -24.91 19.07 -51.62
CA GLN A 68 -25.41 18.87 -50.24
C GLN A 68 -24.90 17.59 -49.55
N ASP A 69 -24.60 17.78 -48.26
CA ASP A 69 -24.63 16.83 -47.12
C ASP A 69 -23.47 15.84 -46.85
N SER A 70 -22.52 15.64 -47.76
CA SER A 70 -21.37 14.76 -47.47
C SER A 70 -20.43 15.31 -46.38
N THR A 71 -20.33 16.64 -46.24
CA THR A 71 -19.46 17.30 -45.25
C THR A 71 -19.95 17.15 -43.81
N ALA A 72 -21.26 17.18 -43.56
CA ALA A 72 -21.82 17.04 -42.22
C ALA A 72 -21.63 15.61 -41.66
N TYR A 73 -21.81 14.59 -42.52
CA TYR A 73 -21.55 13.19 -42.17
C TYR A 73 -20.06 12.93 -41.92
N VAL A 74 -19.18 13.52 -42.73
CA VAL A 74 -17.72 13.45 -42.52
C VAL A 74 -17.31 14.10 -41.20
N SER A 75 -17.91 15.24 -40.84
CA SER A 75 -17.64 15.91 -39.56
C SER A 75 -18.06 15.05 -38.36
N GLN A 76 -19.25 14.42 -38.41
CA GLN A 76 -19.71 13.54 -37.34
C GLN A 76 -18.87 12.26 -37.24
N MET A 77 -18.49 11.65 -38.37
CA MET A 77 -17.63 10.46 -38.38
C MET A 77 -16.20 10.79 -37.93
N ALA A 78 -15.67 11.96 -38.28
CA ALA A 78 -14.40 12.45 -37.76
C ALA A 78 -14.47 12.61 -36.23
N GLN A 79 -15.58 13.14 -35.70
CA GLN A 79 -15.81 13.25 -34.26
C GLN A 79 -15.82 11.86 -33.57
N PHE A 80 -16.52 10.87 -34.15
CA PHE A 80 -16.50 9.49 -33.62
C PHE A 80 -15.11 8.84 -33.72
N SER A 81 -14.41 9.04 -34.85
CA SER A 81 -13.05 8.52 -35.06
C SER A 81 -12.04 9.11 -34.07
N SER A 82 -12.20 10.39 -33.70
CA SER A 82 -11.39 11.04 -32.67
C SER A 82 -11.66 10.48 -31.27
N ILE A 83 -12.93 10.19 -30.95
CA ILE A 83 -13.29 9.56 -29.66
C ILE A 83 -12.75 8.12 -29.60
N GLU A 84 -12.85 7.37 -30.69
CA GLU A 84 -12.29 6.02 -30.78
C GLU A 84 -10.78 6.03 -30.61
N GLN A 85 -10.07 6.96 -31.26
CA GLN A 85 -8.63 7.15 -31.06
C GLN A 85 -8.29 7.52 -29.63
N MET A 86 -9.09 8.37 -28.98
CA MET A 86 -8.89 8.73 -27.56
C MET A 86 -9.11 7.52 -26.64
N ASN A 87 -10.11 6.69 -26.90
CA ASN A 87 -10.35 5.45 -26.16
C ASN A 87 -9.22 4.43 -26.37
N ASN A 88 -8.72 4.31 -27.59
CA ASN A 88 -7.56 3.47 -27.89
C ASN A 88 -6.32 3.97 -27.14
N LEU A 89 -6.09 5.30 -27.11
CA LEU A 89 -5.00 5.91 -26.37
C LEU A 89 -5.12 5.66 -24.85
N ASN A 90 -6.31 5.85 -24.28
CA ASN A 90 -6.56 5.55 -22.87
C ASN A 90 -6.29 4.07 -22.55
N THR A 91 -6.68 3.17 -23.46
CA THR A 91 -6.41 1.73 -23.34
C THR A 91 -4.91 1.45 -23.39
N THR A 92 -4.18 2.04 -24.33
CA THR A 92 -2.72 1.89 -24.43
C THR A 92 -2.00 2.46 -23.21
N MET A 93 -2.43 3.62 -22.68
CA MET A 93 -1.88 4.18 -21.45
C MET A 93 -2.13 3.27 -20.25
N GLN A 94 -3.32 2.67 -20.17
CA GLN A 94 -3.67 1.72 -19.11
C GLN A 94 -2.84 0.43 -19.21
N ASP A 95 -2.70 -0.13 -20.42
CA ASP A 95 -1.86 -1.30 -20.67
C ASP A 95 -0.40 -1.01 -20.28
N PHE A 96 0.13 0.15 -20.67
CA PHE A 96 1.46 0.60 -20.27
C PHE A 96 1.61 0.71 -18.74
N ALA A 97 0.64 1.31 -18.05
CA ALA A 97 0.66 1.39 -16.60
C ALA A 97 0.69 0.00 -15.95
N TYR A 98 -0.05 -0.97 -16.50
CA TYR A 98 -0.04 -2.35 -16.03
C TYR A 98 1.30 -3.05 -16.27
N GLU A 99 1.94 -2.82 -17.41
CA GLU A 99 3.29 -3.33 -17.68
C GLU A 99 4.32 -2.80 -16.67
N GLN A 100 4.19 -1.54 -16.24
CA GLN A 100 5.05 -0.98 -15.18
C GLN A 100 4.85 -1.64 -13.81
N MET A 101 3.77 -2.40 -13.60
CA MET A 101 3.52 -3.13 -12.36
C MET A 101 4.28 -4.46 -12.30
N VAL A 102 4.76 -4.98 -13.43
CA VAL A 102 5.52 -6.25 -13.47
C VAL A 102 6.81 -6.10 -12.65
N GLY A 103 7.10 -7.10 -11.82
CA GLY A 103 8.23 -7.12 -10.89
C GLY A 103 7.94 -6.41 -9.56
N LYS A 104 6.89 -5.60 -9.47
CA LYS A 104 6.44 -5.00 -8.20
C LYS A 104 5.64 -6.01 -7.37
N VAL A 105 5.55 -5.76 -6.07
CA VAL A 105 4.68 -6.55 -5.19
C VAL A 105 3.26 -6.01 -5.31
N ALA A 106 2.34 -6.81 -5.85
CA ALA A 106 0.91 -6.55 -5.80
C ALA A 106 0.38 -6.78 -4.39
N ILE A 107 -0.56 -5.92 -3.98
CA ILE A 107 -1.46 -6.21 -2.87
C ILE A 107 -2.86 -6.46 -3.39
N LEU A 108 -3.45 -7.55 -2.93
CA LEU A 108 -4.75 -8.04 -3.33
C LEU A 108 -5.83 -7.62 -2.33
N SER A 109 -7.06 -7.42 -2.82
CA SER A 109 -8.24 -7.20 -1.97
C SER A 109 -8.67 -8.42 -1.15
N GLU A 110 -8.13 -9.60 -1.46
CA GLU A 110 -8.44 -10.83 -0.75
C GLU A 110 -7.57 -10.95 0.49
N THR A 111 -8.15 -11.41 1.59
CA THR A 111 -7.41 -11.63 2.84
C THR A 111 -6.94 -13.08 2.97
N ASP A 112 -5.86 -13.28 3.72
CA ASP A 112 -5.41 -14.59 4.19
C ASP A 112 -6.13 -15.01 5.48
N ALA A 113 -5.75 -16.16 6.03
CA ALA A 113 -6.37 -16.74 7.24
C ALA A 113 -6.18 -15.87 8.50
N ASP A 114 -5.17 -14.99 8.49
CA ASP A 114 -4.86 -14.08 9.59
C ASP A 114 -5.55 -12.71 9.42
N GLY A 115 -6.34 -12.55 8.34
CA GLY A 115 -7.09 -11.32 8.05
C GLY A 115 -6.28 -10.24 7.32
N TYR A 116 -5.03 -10.53 6.93
CA TYR A 116 -4.20 -9.58 6.17
C TYR A 116 -4.44 -9.74 4.67
N ASN A 117 -4.32 -8.65 3.93
CA ASN A 117 -4.38 -8.71 2.47
C ASN A 117 -3.28 -9.63 1.91
N LYS A 118 -3.65 -10.48 0.97
CA LYS A 118 -2.70 -11.31 0.23
C LYS A 118 -1.80 -10.40 -0.61
N TYR A 119 -0.55 -10.82 -0.78
CA TYR A 119 0.43 -10.07 -1.52
C TYR A 119 1.34 -11.03 -2.30
N GLY A 120 1.91 -10.55 -3.40
CA GLY A 120 2.78 -11.36 -4.24
C GLY A 120 3.44 -10.56 -5.35
N ILE A 121 4.50 -11.08 -5.96
CA ILE A 121 5.16 -10.38 -7.08
C ILE A 121 4.34 -10.58 -8.36
N ILE A 122 4.03 -9.47 -9.04
CA ILE A 122 3.45 -9.52 -10.37
C ILE A 122 4.53 -10.07 -11.32
N SER A 123 4.32 -11.26 -11.83
CA SER A 123 5.27 -11.92 -12.73
C SER A 123 4.98 -11.63 -14.19
N GLN A 124 3.70 -11.50 -14.54
CA GLN A 124 3.27 -11.15 -15.89
C GLN A 124 1.89 -10.52 -15.87
N ILE A 125 1.62 -9.68 -16.86
CA ILE A 125 0.29 -9.18 -17.19
C ILE A 125 -0.16 -9.88 -18.47
N ILE A 126 -1.36 -10.44 -18.46
CA ILE A 126 -1.98 -11.12 -19.60
C ILE A 126 -3.26 -10.38 -19.95
N LYS A 127 -3.40 -10.01 -21.22
CA LYS A 127 -4.62 -9.43 -21.77
C LYS A 127 -5.28 -10.42 -22.71
N ASN A 128 -6.49 -10.84 -22.37
CA ASN A 128 -7.32 -11.75 -23.17
C ASN A 128 -8.60 -11.01 -23.58
N GLY A 129 -8.61 -10.45 -24.79
CA GLY A 129 -9.69 -9.60 -25.26
C GLY A 129 -9.83 -8.34 -24.38
N THR A 130 -10.97 -8.21 -23.72
CA THR A 130 -11.27 -7.07 -22.82
C THR A 130 -10.79 -7.29 -21.38
N VAL A 131 -10.41 -8.50 -21.00
CA VAL A 131 -10.03 -8.82 -19.62
C VAL A 131 -8.52 -8.82 -19.48
N THR A 132 -8.01 -8.00 -18.57
CA THR A 132 -6.59 -8.01 -18.16
C THR A 132 -6.46 -8.66 -16.79
N THR A 133 -5.52 -9.60 -16.69
CA THR A 133 -5.19 -10.33 -15.45
C THR A 133 -3.69 -10.24 -15.17
N ALA A 134 -3.31 -10.14 -13.90
CA ALA A 134 -1.95 -10.30 -13.44
C ALA A 134 -1.73 -11.73 -12.93
N THR A 135 -0.65 -12.37 -13.35
CA THR A 135 -0.15 -13.56 -12.67
C THR A 135 0.74 -13.13 -11.52
N ILE A 136 0.35 -13.52 -10.32
CA ILE A 136 1.01 -13.14 -9.08
C ILE A 136 1.64 -14.38 -8.45
N LEU A 137 2.93 -14.28 -8.12
CA LEU A 137 3.68 -15.27 -7.36
C LEU A 137 3.43 -15.03 -5.87
N ASP A 138 2.81 -16.00 -5.21
CA ASP A 138 2.67 -16.02 -3.76
C ASP A 138 4.01 -16.42 -3.13
N PRO A 139 4.62 -15.58 -2.27
CA PRO A 139 5.90 -15.90 -1.62
C PRO A 139 5.81 -17.02 -0.59
N LYS A 140 4.64 -17.23 0.04
CA LYS A 140 4.44 -18.27 1.06
C LYS A 140 4.37 -19.65 0.43
N THR A 141 3.65 -19.77 -0.69
CA THR A 141 3.37 -21.06 -1.34
C THR A 141 4.23 -21.32 -2.57
N GLY A 142 4.89 -20.30 -3.12
CA GLY A 142 5.64 -20.39 -4.39
C GLY A 142 4.74 -20.62 -5.60
N THR A 143 3.42 -20.45 -5.45
CA THR A 143 2.44 -20.72 -6.51
C THR A 143 2.11 -19.47 -7.30
N TYR A 144 1.82 -19.64 -8.58
CA TYR A 144 1.38 -18.59 -9.48
C TYR A 144 -0.15 -18.64 -9.60
N SER A 145 -0.81 -17.54 -9.28
CA SER A 145 -2.26 -17.40 -9.41
C SER A 145 -2.62 -16.19 -10.24
N ASN A 146 -3.65 -16.32 -11.09
CA ASN A 146 -4.13 -15.22 -11.94
C ASN A 146 -5.22 -14.44 -11.22
N TYR A 147 -5.03 -13.13 -11.12
CA TYR A 147 -6.00 -12.20 -10.54
C TYR A 147 -6.39 -11.15 -11.58
N SER A 148 -7.67 -10.81 -11.64
CA SER A 148 -8.12 -9.67 -12.45
C SER A 148 -7.51 -8.37 -11.91
N MET A 149 -7.21 -7.40 -12.79
CA MET A 149 -6.58 -6.14 -12.35
C MET A 149 -7.38 -5.39 -11.28
N ASN A 150 -8.71 -5.54 -11.26
CA ASN A 150 -9.58 -4.96 -10.22
C ASN A 150 -9.38 -5.55 -8.82
N LYS A 151 -8.71 -6.70 -8.68
CA LYS A 151 -8.37 -7.31 -7.39
C LYS A 151 -7.07 -6.76 -6.82
N ILE A 152 -6.26 -6.05 -7.62
CA ILE A 152 -5.05 -5.40 -7.16
C ILE A 152 -5.42 -4.01 -6.66
N ILE A 153 -5.26 -3.80 -5.35
CA ILE A 153 -5.60 -2.53 -4.68
C ILE A 153 -4.39 -1.61 -4.51
N GLY A 154 -3.19 -2.13 -4.77
CA GLY A 154 -1.96 -1.35 -4.74
C GLY A 154 -0.74 -2.16 -5.19
N THR A 155 0.37 -1.46 -5.42
CA THR A 155 1.67 -2.05 -5.71
C THR A 155 2.75 -1.43 -4.84
N SER A 156 3.73 -2.21 -4.42
CA SER A 156 4.87 -1.74 -3.64
C SER A 156 6.20 -2.11 -4.32
N ASP A 157 7.15 -1.18 -4.26
CA ASP A 157 8.52 -1.34 -4.74
C ASP A 157 9.47 -1.91 -3.67
N SER A 158 9.05 -1.93 -2.41
CA SER A 158 9.91 -2.18 -1.24
C SER A 158 9.87 -3.63 -0.73
N GLY A 159 9.53 -4.59 -1.59
CA GLY A 159 9.49 -6.01 -1.24
C GLY A 159 8.29 -6.42 -0.37
N TYR A 160 8.26 -7.70 0.00
CA TYR A 160 7.08 -8.37 0.56
C TYR A 160 6.61 -7.85 1.93
N GLY A 161 7.52 -7.62 2.88
CA GLY A 161 7.15 -7.15 4.22
C GLY A 161 6.57 -5.74 4.21
N SER A 162 7.08 -4.89 3.32
CA SER A 162 6.64 -3.51 3.17
C SER A 162 5.29 -3.40 2.47
N ALA A 163 4.93 -4.33 1.59
CA ALA A 163 3.66 -4.28 0.86
C ALA A 163 2.42 -4.37 1.76
N ASN A 164 2.45 -5.26 2.76
CA ASN A 164 1.38 -5.34 3.77
C ASN A 164 1.29 -4.07 4.60
N TYR A 165 2.44 -3.54 4.99
CA TYR A 165 2.53 -2.30 5.75
C TYR A 165 1.93 -1.13 4.96
N GLU A 166 2.33 -0.94 3.69
CA GLU A 166 1.78 0.11 2.81
C GLU A 166 0.27 -0.04 2.59
N THR A 167 -0.25 -1.26 2.56
CA THR A 167 -1.70 -1.47 2.44
C THR A 167 -2.46 -1.20 3.73
N ALA A 168 -1.90 -1.62 4.87
CA ALA A 168 -2.43 -1.26 6.17
C ALA A 168 -2.43 0.26 6.34
N LEU A 169 -1.38 0.95 5.90
CA LEU A 169 -1.32 2.41 5.87
C LEU A 169 -2.39 3.02 4.96
N ASN A 170 -2.58 2.52 3.74
CA ASN A 170 -3.60 3.03 2.85
C ASN A 170 -5.03 2.77 3.37
N SER A 171 -5.26 1.63 4.02
CA SER A 171 -6.54 1.30 4.66
C SER A 171 -6.81 2.22 5.85
N ASN A 172 -5.80 2.41 6.70
CA ASN A 172 -5.84 3.35 7.81
C ASN A 172 -6.03 4.79 7.31
N PHE A 173 -5.40 5.17 6.20
CA PHE A 173 -5.58 6.48 5.59
C PHE A 173 -7.00 6.67 5.06
N SER A 174 -7.57 5.65 4.43
CA SER A 174 -8.96 5.69 3.94
C SER A 174 -9.95 5.81 5.10
N ALA A 175 -9.75 5.05 6.19
CA ALA A 175 -10.54 5.16 7.40
C ALA A 175 -10.38 6.54 8.06
N ALA A 176 -9.14 6.99 8.28
CA ALA A 176 -8.83 8.29 8.87
C ALA A 176 -9.37 9.45 8.03
N SER A 177 -9.28 9.36 6.69
CA SER A 177 -9.80 10.37 5.76
C SER A 177 -11.32 10.43 5.79
N THR A 178 -11.99 9.29 5.94
CA THR A 178 -13.46 9.25 6.11
C THR A 178 -13.87 9.88 7.43
N LEU A 179 -13.22 9.47 8.53
CA LEU A 179 -13.45 10.04 9.86
C LEU A 179 -13.19 11.55 9.89
N ALA A 180 -12.15 12.03 9.21
CA ALA A 180 -11.83 13.45 9.11
C ALA A 180 -12.89 14.24 8.34
N LYS A 181 -13.38 13.70 7.21
CA LYS A 181 -14.47 14.33 6.43
C LYS A 181 -15.74 14.49 7.25
N ASP A 182 -16.02 13.52 8.11
CA ASP A 182 -17.20 13.52 8.98
C ASP A 182 -17.01 14.36 10.26
N ASN A 183 -15.83 14.96 10.49
CA ASN A 183 -15.45 15.56 11.78
C ASN A 183 -15.77 14.62 12.95
N ALA A 184 -15.36 13.36 12.81
CA ALA A 184 -15.69 12.31 13.76
C ALA A 184 -15.16 12.62 15.15
N THR A 185 -15.96 12.28 16.17
CA THR A 185 -15.51 12.26 17.56
C THR A 185 -14.53 11.11 17.74
N ALA A 186 -13.47 11.33 18.51
CA ALA A 186 -12.43 10.36 18.76
C ALA A 186 -11.84 10.50 20.17
N VAL A 187 -11.13 9.46 20.62
CA VAL A 187 -10.33 9.47 21.84
C VAL A 187 -8.86 9.34 21.46
N TYR A 188 -8.12 10.42 21.69
CA TYR A 188 -6.67 10.49 21.48
C TYR A 188 -5.93 10.10 22.76
N VAL A 189 -4.91 9.25 22.65
CA VAL A 189 -4.08 8.81 23.78
C VAL A 189 -2.67 9.37 23.66
N GLU A 190 -2.27 10.18 24.66
CA GLU A 190 -0.93 10.73 24.80
C GLU A 190 -0.14 9.90 25.82
N VAL A 191 1.11 9.54 25.47
CA VAL A 191 2.03 8.85 26.38
C VAL A 191 3.16 9.80 26.73
N THR A 192 3.26 10.18 28.01
CA THR A 192 4.33 11.03 28.51
C THR A 192 5.30 10.20 29.33
N THR A 193 6.58 10.22 28.93
CA THR A 193 7.68 9.58 29.67
C THR A 193 8.60 10.64 30.23
N LYS A 194 8.78 10.69 31.54
CA LYS A 194 9.72 11.58 32.23
C LYS A 194 10.83 10.76 32.86
N ASN A 195 12.07 11.20 32.68
CA ASN A 195 13.23 10.59 33.30
C ASN A 195 13.88 11.60 34.25
N HIS A 196 14.24 11.17 35.43
CA HIS A 196 15.15 11.90 36.30
C HIS A 196 16.10 10.94 37.01
N ASN A 197 17.22 11.47 37.47
CA ASN A 197 18.22 10.69 38.19
C ASN A 197 18.02 10.91 39.69
N GLU A 198 17.94 9.82 40.44
CA GLU A 198 17.96 9.83 41.90
C GLU A 198 19.15 9.01 42.40
N VAL A 199 19.72 9.41 43.53
CA VAL A 199 20.67 8.58 44.26
C VAL A 199 19.88 7.75 45.26
N ILE A 200 19.73 6.45 45.00
CA ILE A 200 19.03 5.52 45.87
C ILE A 200 20.06 4.52 46.39
N ASN A 201 20.16 4.41 47.72
CA ASN A 201 21.15 3.54 48.39
C ASN A 201 22.61 3.78 47.92
N GLY A 202 22.97 5.03 47.63
CA GLY A 202 24.31 5.41 47.18
C GLY A 202 24.63 5.07 45.72
N GLN A 203 23.65 4.62 44.93
CA GLN A 203 23.81 4.33 43.51
C GLN A 203 22.94 5.25 42.66
N ASN A 204 23.52 5.75 41.55
CA ASN A 204 22.78 6.50 40.55
C ASN A 204 21.71 5.58 39.93
N THR A 205 20.46 5.97 40.12
CA THR A 205 19.28 5.26 39.64
C THR A 205 18.51 6.18 38.70
N THR A 206 18.30 5.73 37.46
CA THR A 206 17.38 6.40 36.54
C THR A 206 15.96 6.01 36.92
N VAL A 207 15.16 6.99 37.28
CA VAL A 207 13.74 6.86 37.57
C VAL A 207 12.97 7.30 36.32
N THR A 208 12.26 6.36 35.71
CA THR A 208 11.40 6.59 34.55
C THR A 208 9.95 6.56 35.00
N THR A 209 9.23 7.66 34.77
CA THR A 209 7.80 7.78 35.04
C THR A 209 7.06 7.86 33.71
N THR A 210 6.25 6.85 33.41
CA THR A 210 5.41 6.81 32.20
C THR A 210 3.95 7.00 32.58
N THR A 211 3.29 7.98 31.97
CA THR A 211 1.85 8.27 32.17
C THR A 211 1.13 8.20 30.83
N LYS A 212 -0.03 7.55 30.80
CA LYS A 212 -0.94 7.57 29.65
C LYS A 212 -2.15 8.44 29.99
N THR A 213 -2.43 9.43 29.15
CA THR A 213 -3.59 10.32 29.29
C THR A 213 -4.42 10.28 28.03
N ALA A 214 -5.72 10.03 28.16
CA ALA A 214 -6.65 10.02 27.04
C ALA A 214 -7.52 11.28 27.04
N HIS A 215 -7.78 11.83 25.86
CA HIS A 215 -8.53 13.07 25.66
C HIS A 215 -9.59 12.88 24.58
N LYS A 216 -10.80 13.43 24.80
CA LYS A 216 -11.81 13.57 23.75
C LYS A 216 -11.31 14.58 22.72
N CYS A 217 -11.47 14.27 21.45
CA CYS A 217 -11.09 15.13 20.35
C CYS A 217 -12.00 14.95 19.13
N ILE A 218 -11.86 15.84 18.16
CA ILE A 218 -12.48 15.74 16.85
C ILE A 218 -11.37 15.57 15.80
N ILE A 219 -11.52 14.61 14.89
CA ILE A 219 -10.58 14.44 13.77
C ILE A 219 -11.00 15.42 12.66
N GLU A 220 -10.16 16.41 12.35
CA GLU A 220 -10.46 17.42 11.33
C GLU A 220 -9.80 17.11 9.97
N LYS A 221 -8.62 16.50 9.99
CA LYS A 221 -7.85 16.18 8.77
C LYS A 221 -7.10 14.86 8.93
N ALA A 222 -6.88 14.17 7.82
CA ALA A 222 -5.99 13.03 7.74
C ALA A 222 -5.09 13.16 6.51
N TYR A 223 -3.83 12.77 6.63
CA TYR A 223 -2.87 12.74 5.54
C TYR A 223 -1.85 11.63 5.73
N LEU A 224 -1.21 11.23 4.64
CA LEU A 224 -0.11 10.28 4.66
C LEU A 224 1.22 11.03 4.77
N ASP A 225 1.99 10.75 5.82
CA ASP A 225 3.38 11.16 5.91
C ASP A 225 4.24 10.17 5.12
N LYS A 226 4.61 10.57 3.90
CA LYS A 226 5.39 9.73 2.97
C LYS A 226 6.81 9.45 3.43
N GLN A 227 7.39 10.27 4.31
CA GLN A 227 8.77 10.09 4.75
C GLN A 227 8.89 8.98 5.79
N ASN A 228 7.90 8.92 6.69
CA ASN A 228 7.88 7.96 7.78
C ASN A 228 6.96 6.77 7.51
N SER A 229 6.23 6.78 6.39
CA SER A 229 5.18 5.81 6.07
C SER A 229 4.21 5.65 7.25
N VAL A 230 3.63 6.77 7.71
CA VAL A 230 2.65 6.78 8.82
C VAL A 230 1.45 7.62 8.42
N VAL A 231 0.26 7.16 8.79
CA VAL A 231 -0.97 7.96 8.68
C VAL A 231 -1.01 8.96 9.83
N LYS A 232 -1.05 10.26 9.51
CA LYS A 232 -1.19 11.34 10.48
C LYS A 232 -2.60 11.89 10.44
N VAL A 233 -3.11 12.27 11.61
CA VAL A 233 -4.38 12.99 11.75
C VAL A 233 -4.18 14.31 12.48
N THR A 234 -4.86 15.36 12.03
CA THR A 234 -5.00 16.60 12.78
C THR A 234 -6.27 16.49 13.62
N ILE A 235 -6.07 16.53 14.93
CA ILE A 235 -7.14 16.49 15.93
C ILE A 235 -7.35 17.86 16.53
N LYS A 236 -8.59 18.16 16.90
CA LYS A 236 -8.97 19.31 17.72
C LYS A 236 -9.44 18.83 19.08
N LEU A 237 -8.75 19.27 20.13
CA LEU A 237 -9.08 18.96 21.52
C LEU A 237 -10.25 19.84 22.00
N GLU A 238 -10.83 19.48 23.15
CA GLU A 238 -11.96 20.22 23.75
C GLU A 238 -11.60 21.67 24.15
N ASP A 239 -10.34 21.94 24.44
CA ASP A 239 -9.82 23.29 24.69
C ASP A 239 -9.71 24.15 23.42
N GLY A 240 -10.02 23.58 22.25
CA GLY A 240 -9.91 24.20 20.94
C GLY A 240 -8.52 24.10 20.30
N THR A 241 -7.53 23.54 20.99
CA THR A 241 -6.16 23.37 20.48
C THR A 241 -6.13 22.28 19.43
N THR A 242 -5.49 22.56 18.29
CA THR A 242 -5.24 21.55 17.25
C THR A 242 -3.86 20.92 17.40
N LYS A 243 -3.80 19.58 17.35
CA LYS A 243 -2.54 18.81 17.35
C LYS A 243 -2.50 17.87 16.15
N THR A 244 -1.30 17.60 15.63
CA THR A 244 -1.08 16.54 14.64
C THR A 244 -0.49 15.33 15.33
N VAL A 245 -1.13 14.18 15.19
CA VAL A 245 -0.76 12.93 15.89
C VAL A 245 -0.80 11.75 14.93
N ASP A 246 -0.19 10.64 15.32
CA ASP A 246 -0.23 9.40 14.54
C ASP A 246 -1.63 8.78 14.67
N TYR A 247 -2.20 8.29 13.57
CA TYR A 247 -3.51 7.68 13.60
C TYR A 247 -3.59 6.46 14.55
N SER A 248 -2.45 5.78 14.77
CA SER A 248 -2.33 4.68 15.74
C SER A 248 -2.51 5.10 17.20
N THR A 249 -2.46 6.40 17.51
CA THR A 249 -2.71 6.94 18.86
C THR A 249 -4.19 7.19 19.15
N ILE A 250 -5.07 6.99 18.15
CA ILE A 250 -6.51 7.08 18.31
C ILE A 250 -7.04 5.73 18.80
N ALA A 251 -7.61 5.71 20.00
CA ALA A 251 -8.12 4.48 20.62
C ALA A 251 -9.50 4.08 20.07
N VAL A 252 -10.37 5.07 19.82
CA VAL A 252 -11.69 4.88 19.23
C VAL A 252 -12.06 6.14 18.45
N ALA A 253 -12.77 5.98 17.33
CA ALA A 253 -13.29 7.09 16.54
C ALA A 253 -14.59 6.70 15.83
N GLY A 254 -15.48 7.66 15.67
CA GLY A 254 -16.74 7.49 14.97
C GLY A 254 -17.52 8.79 14.87
N LYS A 255 -18.36 8.90 13.84
CA LYS A 255 -19.18 10.08 13.58
C LYS A 255 -20.11 10.41 14.75
N ASP A 256 -20.78 9.39 15.27
CA ASP A 256 -21.84 9.52 16.28
C ASP A 256 -21.53 8.72 17.55
N LEU A 257 -20.31 8.84 18.08
CA LEU A 257 -19.96 8.20 19.35
C LEU A 257 -20.77 8.83 20.49
N SER A 258 -21.43 7.98 21.28
CA SER A 258 -22.10 8.41 22.51
C SER A 258 -21.09 8.84 23.57
N ASP A 259 -21.48 9.78 24.43
CA ASP A 259 -20.61 10.25 25.52
C ASP A 259 -20.23 9.13 26.49
N ASP A 260 -21.09 8.13 26.71
CA ASP A 260 -20.78 6.97 27.55
C ASP A 260 -19.61 6.16 26.97
N VAL A 261 -19.64 5.88 25.66
CA VAL A 261 -18.55 5.15 24.97
C VAL A 261 -17.25 5.96 24.99
N VAL A 262 -17.34 7.27 24.80
CA VAL A 262 -16.17 8.16 24.86
C VAL A 262 -15.57 8.18 26.27
N ASN A 263 -16.40 8.34 27.30
CA ASN A 263 -15.96 8.36 28.69
C ASN A 263 -15.35 7.03 29.13
N GLU A 264 -15.95 5.91 28.72
CA GLU A 264 -15.40 4.58 28.98
C GLU A 264 -14.05 4.38 28.26
N ALA A 265 -13.94 4.81 27.01
CA ALA A 265 -12.69 4.75 26.27
C ALA A 265 -11.60 5.62 26.91
N ILE A 266 -11.93 6.82 27.40
CA ILE A 266 -10.98 7.69 28.14
C ILE A 266 -10.50 6.99 29.41
N LYS A 267 -11.43 6.43 30.19
CA LYS A 267 -11.12 5.71 31.42
C LYS A 267 -10.21 4.51 31.16
N ASN A 268 -10.53 3.70 30.15
CA ASN A 268 -9.78 2.49 29.82
C ASN A 268 -8.39 2.77 29.23
N ASN A 269 -8.16 3.97 28.70
CA ASN A 269 -6.89 4.36 28.08
C ASN A 269 -6.10 5.39 28.90
N THR A 270 -6.54 5.71 30.12
CA THR A 270 -5.80 6.54 31.07
C THR A 270 -5.21 5.65 32.16
N THR A 271 -3.91 5.75 32.38
CA THR A 271 -3.23 4.99 33.46
C THR A 271 -2.53 5.94 34.41
N GLU A 272 -2.53 5.57 35.70
CA GLU A 272 -1.68 6.22 36.68
C GLU A 272 -0.20 6.11 36.29
N ALA A 273 0.61 6.99 36.87
CA ALA A 273 2.03 7.09 36.58
C ALA A 273 2.76 5.79 36.97
N LEU A 274 3.23 5.03 35.97
CA LEU A 274 4.06 3.86 36.18
C LEU A 274 5.51 4.29 36.39
N VAL A 275 6.04 4.03 37.58
CA VAL A 275 7.42 4.36 37.96
C VAL A 275 8.30 3.12 37.87
N THR A 276 9.30 3.16 36.99
CA THR A 276 10.34 2.14 36.86
C THR A 276 11.67 2.72 37.34
N ARG A 277 12.43 1.93 38.11
CA ARG A 277 13.75 2.32 38.61
C ARG A 277 14.80 1.38 38.03
N ASN A 278 15.80 1.94 37.36
CA ASN A 278 16.93 1.17 36.85
C ASN A 278 18.23 1.69 37.46
N THR A 279 18.91 0.82 38.22
CA THR A 279 20.13 1.16 38.95
C THR A 279 21.33 0.55 38.25
N THR A 280 22.26 1.39 37.80
CA THR A 280 23.54 0.93 37.26
C THR A 280 24.48 0.67 38.43
N LYS A 281 24.70 -0.61 38.80
CA LYS A 281 25.75 -0.97 39.77
C LYS A 281 27.12 -0.65 39.15
N LEU A 282 27.88 0.26 39.75
CA LEU A 282 29.32 0.35 39.51
C LEU A 282 29.93 -0.99 39.95
N ASN A 283 30.42 -1.76 38.98
CA ASN A 283 31.17 -2.97 39.25
C ASN A 283 32.55 -2.58 39.81
N ASN A 284 32.63 -2.37 41.12
CA ASN A 284 33.92 -2.27 41.81
C ASN A 284 34.52 -3.67 41.92
N ASN A 285 35.08 -4.17 40.82
CA ASN A 285 35.99 -5.30 40.89
C ASN A 285 37.33 -4.77 41.41
N SER A 286 37.52 -4.87 42.73
CA SER A 286 38.83 -4.81 43.35
C SER A 286 39.61 -6.05 42.89
N SER A 287 40.61 -5.86 42.02
CA SER A 287 41.71 -6.81 41.83
C SER A 287 42.89 -6.08 41.18
N ASN A 288 43.74 -5.52 42.03
CA ASN A 288 45.20 -5.55 41.99
C ASN A 288 45.93 -5.20 40.67
N SER A 289 46.61 -4.05 40.63
CA SER A 289 48.08 -3.99 40.60
C SER A 289 48.59 -2.56 40.44
N ASP A 290 49.44 -2.17 41.37
CA ASP A 290 50.50 -1.16 41.29
C ASP A 290 50.89 -0.71 39.87
N ASN A 291 50.77 0.60 39.60
CA ASN A 291 51.79 1.32 38.85
C ASN A 291 51.67 2.85 39.06
N ILE A 292 52.51 3.33 39.98
CA ILE A 292 53.48 4.44 39.83
C ILE A 292 52.93 5.82 39.43
N ASP A 293 52.97 6.70 40.43
CA ASP A 293 53.49 8.07 40.48
C ASP A 293 53.10 9.14 39.44
N GLU A 294 53.06 10.36 40.00
CA GLU A 294 53.32 11.65 39.36
C GLU A 294 52.10 12.45 38.89
N LEU A 295 51.58 13.29 39.78
CA LEU A 295 51.37 14.75 39.60
C LEU A 295 50.51 15.32 40.74
N ILE A 296 51.09 15.39 41.94
CA ILE A 296 50.74 16.44 42.92
C ILE A 296 51.86 17.47 42.83
N ASN A 297 51.63 18.57 42.10
CA ASN A 297 52.14 19.93 42.34
C ASN A 297 52.13 20.73 41.04
N ASP A 298 51.09 21.52 40.81
CA ASP A 298 51.20 22.98 40.83
C ASP A 298 49.79 23.59 40.76
N GLU A 299 49.63 24.83 41.21
CA GLU A 299 48.39 25.64 41.16
C GLU A 299 47.35 25.51 42.29
N ASN A 300 47.77 25.43 43.56
CA ASN A 300 46.97 26.04 44.65
C ASN A 300 47.83 26.98 45.52
N LYS A 301 48.61 27.82 44.83
CA LYS A 301 49.27 28.99 45.39
C LYS A 301 48.49 30.24 44.99
N PHE A 302 47.27 30.44 45.49
CA PHE A 302 46.67 31.78 45.62
C PHE A 302 45.46 31.71 46.55
N LEU A 303 45.51 32.47 47.67
CA LEU A 303 44.39 32.88 48.54
C LEU A 303 43.87 31.78 49.50
N ALA A 304 43.84 31.91 50.82
CA ALA A 304 43.93 33.08 51.68
C ALA A 304 44.35 32.64 53.10
N GLY A 305 45.42 33.24 53.61
CA GLY A 305 45.49 33.52 55.04
C GLY A 305 44.67 34.77 55.30
N LEU A 306 43.59 34.65 56.07
CA LEU A 306 43.12 35.64 57.05
C LEU A 306 41.80 35.14 57.67
N SER A 307 41.83 34.74 58.94
CA SER A 307 40.89 35.19 59.97
C SER A 307 41.03 34.34 61.24
N ILE A 308 41.72 34.94 62.22
CA ILE A 308 41.62 34.81 63.68
C ILE A 308 41.98 33.44 64.29
#